data_AF-A0A948RA10-F1
#
_entry.id   AF-A0A948RA10-F1
#
_cell.length_a   1.000
_cell.length_b   1.000
_cell.length_c   1.000
_cell.angle_alpha   90.00
_cell.angle_beta   90.00
_cell.angle_gamma   90.00
#
_symmetry.space_group_name_H-M   'P 1'
#
loop_
_entity.id
_entity.type
_entity.pdbx_description
1 polymer ?
#
loop_
_entity_poly.entity_id
_entity_poly.type
_entity_poly.pdbx_seq_one_letter_code
_entity_poly.pdbx_strand_id
1 'polypeptide(L)'
;MARVTVEDCVDKVPNRFDLVLLAAQRAREISGGSDLTIDRDRDKNPVVALREIAEETIRPRDLLESLVVSLQKILPDDEDEADEIGSLSQSAEALRITASAPARTSSLGGDYEG
;
A
#
# COMPACT_ATOMS: atom_id res chain seq x y z
N MET A 1 2.34 35.59 -14.00
CA MET A 1 3.39 34.69 -13.48
C MET A 1 3.65 35.05 -12.04
N ALA A 2 3.01 34.34 -11.13
CA ALA A 2 3.21 34.51 -9.69
C ALA A 2 4.60 33.96 -9.31
N ARG A 3 5.30 34.69 -8.45
CA ARG A 3 6.63 34.30 -8.00
C ARG A 3 6.50 33.44 -6.76
N VAL A 4 6.73 32.13 -6.90
CA VAL A 4 6.91 31.19 -5.77
C VAL A 4 8.41 30.93 -5.57
N THR A 5 8.86 30.88 -4.33
CA THR A 5 10.24 30.60 -3.96
C THR A 5 10.34 29.29 -3.18
N VAL A 6 11.55 28.75 -3.05
CA VAL A 6 11.76 27.49 -2.32
C VAL A 6 11.51 27.69 -0.84
N GLU A 7 11.84 28.87 -0.33
CA GLU A 7 11.62 29.32 1.04
C GLU A 7 10.14 29.23 1.42
N ASP A 8 9.23 29.61 0.52
CA ASP A 8 7.78 29.55 0.75
C ASP A 8 7.27 28.11 1.01
N CYS A 9 7.97 27.12 0.45
CA CYS A 9 7.61 25.71 0.54
C CYS A 9 8.35 24.94 1.65
N VAL A 10 9.59 25.32 1.98
CA VAL A 10 10.44 24.59 2.95
C VAL A 10 9.87 24.66 4.37
N ASP A 11 9.13 25.73 4.71
CA ASP A 11 8.43 25.81 6.00
C ASP A 11 7.35 24.72 6.17
N LYS A 12 6.80 24.21 5.05
CA LYS A 12 5.75 23.18 5.03
C LYS A 12 6.34 21.79 4.82
N VAL A 13 7.43 21.69 4.03
CA VAL A 13 8.17 20.47 3.75
C VAL A 13 9.66 20.72 3.98
N PRO A 14 10.17 20.46 5.20
CA PRO A 14 11.55 20.81 5.58
C PRO A 14 12.62 20.15 4.70
N ASN A 15 12.35 18.94 4.23
CA ASN A 15 13.24 18.22 3.35
C ASN A 15 12.98 18.61 1.89
N ARG A 16 14.00 19.21 1.25
CA ARG A 16 13.93 19.65 -0.14
C ARG A 16 13.74 18.51 -1.14
N PHE A 17 14.23 17.30 -0.84
CA PHE A 17 14.01 16.14 -1.70
C PHE A 17 12.55 15.69 -1.64
N ASP A 18 11.97 15.66 -0.43
CA ASP A 18 10.56 15.33 -0.25
C ASP A 18 9.67 16.38 -0.91
N LEU A 19 10.03 17.66 -0.81
CA LEU A 19 9.32 18.74 -1.51
C LEU A 19 9.28 18.50 -3.02
N VAL A 20 10.41 18.16 -3.63
CA VAL A 20 10.47 17.86 -5.07
C VAL A 20 9.61 16.64 -5.41
N LEU A 21 9.64 15.60 -4.58
CA LEU A 21 8.87 14.38 -4.80
C LEU A 21 7.36 14.64 -4.72
N LEU A 22 6.89 15.33 -3.68
CA LEU A 22 5.48 15.65 -3.47
C LEU A 22 4.95 16.64 -4.52
N ALA A 23 5.73 17.68 -4.86
CA ALA A 23 5.36 18.61 -5.92
C ALA A 23 5.28 17.91 -7.29
N ALA A 24 6.17 16.95 -7.57
CA ALA A 24 6.12 16.16 -8.79
C ALA A 24 4.91 15.23 -8.84
N GLN A 25 4.53 14.63 -7.70
CA GLN A 25 3.30 13.84 -7.60
C GLN A 25 2.08 14.72 -7.88
N ARG A 26 1.98 15.86 -7.22
CA ARG A 26 0.86 16.78 -7.43
C ARG A 26 0.79 17.29 -8.87
N ALA A 27 1.93 17.63 -9.47
CA ALA A 27 1.99 18.05 -10.87
C ALA A 27 1.51 16.96 -11.85
N ARG A 28 1.71 15.67 -11.51
CA ARG A 28 1.16 14.54 -12.26
C ARG A 28 -0.36 14.42 -12.10
N GLU A 29 -0.89 14.58 -10.89
CA GLU A 29 -2.34 14.59 -10.65
C GLU A 29 -3.02 15.69 -11.48
N ILE A 30 -2.46 16.91 -11.46
CA ILE A 30 -2.95 18.03 -12.30
C ILE A 30 -2.86 17.68 -13.79
N SER A 31 -1.76 17.04 -14.22
CA SER A 31 -1.62 16.58 -15.61
C SER A 31 -2.63 15.50 -15.98
N GLY A 32 -3.11 14.73 -15.01
CA GLY A 32 -4.18 13.74 -15.15
C GLY A 32 -5.59 14.33 -15.12
N GLY A 33 -5.72 15.65 -14.96
CA GLY A 33 -7.00 16.35 -14.95
C GLY A 33 -7.58 16.63 -13.56
N SER A 34 -6.78 16.48 -12.48
CA SER A 34 -7.21 16.91 -11.15
C SER A 34 -7.46 18.42 -11.12
N ASP A 35 -8.54 18.82 -10.44
CA ASP A 35 -8.90 20.22 -10.26
C ASP A 35 -7.83 20.99 -9.48
N LEU A 36 -7.68 22.27 -9.82
CA LEU A 36 -6.79 23.19 -9.13
C LEU A 36 -7.49 23.80 -7.93
N THR A 37 -6.76 23.94 -6.83
CA THR A 37 -7.25 24.62 -5.62
C THR A 37 -6.95 26.12 -5.62
N ILE A 38 -6.13 26.58 -6.58
CA ILE A 38 -5.72 27.98 -6.75
C ILE A 38 -5.94 28.42 -8.21
N ASP A 39 -6.02 29.73 -8.43
CA ASP A 39 -6.13 30.27 -9.79
C ASP A 39 -4.83 30.14 -10.59
N ARG A 40 -5.00 29.82 -11.87
CA ARG A 40 -3.90 29.51 -12.78
C ARG A 40 -3.38 30.76 -13.48
N ASP A 41 -2.30 31.32 -12.95
CA ASP A 41 -1.63 32.49 -13.53
C ASP A 41 -0.62 32.13 -14.65
N ARG A 42 -1.10 31.40 -15.68
CA ARG A 42 -0.29 30.90 -16.82
C ARG A 42 0.88 29.99 -16.40
N ASP A 43 0.86 29.53 -15.16
CA ASP A 43 1.90 28.68 -14.59
C ASP A 43 1.78 27.23 -15.08
N LYS A 44 2.93 26.58 -15.26
CA LYS A 44 3.02 25.14 -15.57
C LYS A 44 2.67 24.32 -14.33
N ASN A 45 2.22 23.08 -14.51
CA ASN A 45 1.78 22.20 -13.40
C ASN A 45 2.77 22.13 -12.23
N PRO A 46 4.10 22.03 -12.43
CA PRO A 46 5.04 22.01 -11.30
C PRO A 46 5.03 23.30 -10.47
N VAL A 47 4.86 24.46 -11.13
CA VAL A 47 4.80 25.76 -10.44
C VAL A 47 3.47 25.92 -9.71
N VAL A 48 2.36 25.49 -10.32
CA VAL A 48 1.06 25.46 -9.67
C VAL A 48 1.10 24.56 -8.43
N ALA A 49 1.67 23.36 -8.53
CA ALA A 49 1.81 22.44 -7.39
C ALA A 49 2.62 23.05 -6.23
N LEU A 50 3.74 23.72 -6.51
CA LEU A 50 4.54 24.41 -5.49
C LEU A 50 3.75 25.54 -4.82
N ARG A 51 2.92 26.26 -5.59
CA ARG A 51 2.04 27.31 -5.05
C ARG A 51 0.93 26.73 -4.18
N GLU A 52 0.29 25.63 -4.57
CA GLU A 52 -0.72 24.94 -3.74
C GLU A 52 -0.12 24.46 -2.40
N ILE A 53 1.14 24.00 -2.41
CA ILE A 53 1.87 23.64 -1.19
C ILE A 53 2.21 24.88 -0.35
N ALA A 54 2.68 25.96 -0.97
CA ALA A 54 3.05 27.20 -0.28
C ALA A 54 1.84 27.93 0.35
N GLU A 55 0.70 27.90 -0.34
CA GLU A 55 -0.58 28.48 0.09
C GLU A 55 -1.38 27.53 1.01
N GLU A 56 -0.85 26.33 1.31
CA GLU A 56 -1.45 25.30 2.17
C GLU A 56 -2.86 24.83 1.73
N THR A 57 -3.25 25.09 0.48
CA THR A 57 -4.51 24.59 -0.09
C THR A 57 -4.46 23.08 -0.30
N ILE A 58 -3.26 22.51 -0.39
CA ILE A 58 -3.00 21.08 -0.35
C ILE A 58 -1.98 20.78 0.73
N ARG A 59 -2.29 19.82 1.59
CA ARG A 59 -1.40 19.41 2.67
C ARG A 59 -0.38 18.40 2.15
N PRO A 60 0.92 18.57 2.46
CA PRO A 60 1.97 17.61 2.05
C PRO A 60 1.71 16.18 2.48
N ARG A 61 1.03 15.98 3.62
CA ARG A 61 0.65 14.66 4.12
C ARG A 61 -0.32 13.95 3.17
N ASP A 62 -1.31 14.66 2.65
CA ASP A 62 -2.32 14.08 1.75
C ASP A 62 -1.66 13.64 0.42
N LEU A 63 -0.67 14.42 -0.05
CA LEU A 63 0.16 14.07 -1.22
C LEU A 63 1.05 12.85 -0.98
N LEU A 64 1.56 12.69 0.24
CA LEU A 64 2.35 11.52 0.61
C LEU A 64 1.48 10.26 0.59
N GLU A 65 0.28 10.34 1.17
CA GLU A 65 -0.68 9.25 1.16
C GLU A 65 -1.10 8.89 -0.28
N SER A 66 -1.40 9.88 -1.13
CA SER A 66 -1.73 9.63 -2.55
C SER A 66 -0.57 8.97 -3.30
N LEU A 67 0.67 9.42 -3.04
CA LEU A 67 1.87 8.84 -3.63
C LEU A 67 2.06 7.38 -3.22
N VAL A 68 1.95 7.07 -1.92
CA VAL A 68 2.08 5.71 -1.39
C VAL A 68 1.05 4.78 -2.03
N VAL A 69 -0.22 5.19 -2.05
CA VAL A 69 -1.31 4.42 -2.66
C VAL A 69 -1.05 4.20 -4.16
N SER A 70 -0.57 5.22 -4.88
CA SER A 70 -0.31 5.11 -6.32
C SER A 70 0.83 4.13 -6.67
N LEU A 71 1.75 3.88 -5.74
CA LEU A 71 2.89 2.98 -5.94
C LEU A 71 2.65 1.58 -5.36
N GLN A 72 1.66 1.41 -4.50
CA GLN A 72 1.29 0.13 -3.91
C GLN A 72 0.58 -0.76 -4.94
N LYS A 73 1.33 -1.68 -5.56
CA LYS A 73 0.82 -2.58 -6.61
C LYS A 73 0.08 -3.82 -6.08
N ILE A 74 0.31 -4.15 -4.82
CA ILE A 74 -0.27 -5.32 -4.15
C ILE A 74 -1.01 -4.77 -2.95
N LEU A 75 -2.34 -4.80 -3.02
CA LEU A 75 -3.16 -4.71 -1.82
C LEU A 75 -3.22 -6.13 -1.25
N PRO A 76 -2.90 -6.35 0.04
CA PRO A 76 -3.30 -7.58 0.69
C PRO A 76 -4.82 -7.65 0.61
N ASP A 77 -5.36 -8.72 0.02
CA ASP A 77 -6.80 -8.98 0.07
C ASP A 77 -7.12 -9.47 1.48
N ASP A 78 -8.16 -8.91 2.11
CA ASP A 78 -8.64 -9.38 3.42
C ASP A 78 -9.10 -10.85 3.36
N GLU A 79 -9.32 -11.41 2.16
CA GLU A 79 -9.66 -12.82 1.91
C GLU A 79 -8.45 -13.77 2.09
N ASP A 80 -7.21 -13.31 1.82
CA ASP A 80 -6.00 -14.15 1.94
C ASP A 80 -5.75 -14.59 3.40
N GLU A 81 -6.06 -13.74 4.39
CA GLU A 81 -5.96 -14.11 5.81
C GLU A 81 -6.97 -15.20 6.21
N ALA A 82 -8.19 -15.16 5.66
CA ALA A 82 -9.22 -16.15 5.96
C ALA A 82 -8.86 -17.54 5.42
N ASP A 83 -8.26 -17.59 4.23
CA ASP A 83 -7.80 -18.83 3.59
C ASP A 83 -6.60 -19.45 4.32
N GLU A 84 -5.67 -18.64 4.83
CA GLU A 84 -4.55 -19.12 5.67
C GLU A 84 -5.05 -19.74 6.98
N ILE A 85 -5.98 -19.09 7.67
CA ILE A 85 -6.57 -19.60 8.93
C ILE A 85 -7.39 -20.86 8.67
N GLY A 86 -8.16 -20.92 7.58
CA GLY A 86 -8.91 -22.10 7.16
C GLY A 86 -8.00 -23.29 6.84
N SER A 87 -6.92 -23.06 6.10
CA SER A 87 -5.92 -24.08 5.73
C SER A 87 -5.18 -24.64 6.95
N LEU A 88 -4.78 -23.78 7.90
CA LEU A 88 -4.18 -24.20 9.17
C LEU A 88 -5.17 -25.03 10.02
N SER A 89 -6.43 -24.61 10.10
CA SER A 89 -7.47 -25.33 10.84
C SER A 89 -7.72 -26.72 10.26
N GLN A 90 -7.86 -26.84 8.94
CA GLN A 90 -8.04 -28.12 8.24
C GLN A 90 -6.83 -29.04 8.41
N SER A 91 -5.62 -28.49 8.35
CA SER A 91 -4.38 -29.25 8.57
C SER A 91 -4.27 -29.77 10.01
N ALA A 92 -4.62 -28.94 10.99
CA ALA A 92 -4.65 -29.34 12.40
C ALA A 92 -5.71 -30.42 12.67
N GLU A 93 -6.87 -30.33 12.00
CA GLU A 93 -7.95 -31.31 12.12
C GLU A 93 -7.56 -32.66 11.49
N ALA A 94 -6.95 -32.65 10.30
CA ALA A 94 -6.41 -33.85 9.66
C ALA A 94 -5.33 -34.53 10.53
N LEU A 95 -4.47 -33.76 11.18
CA LEU A 95 -3.45 -34.28 12.10
C LEU A 95 -4.07 -34.92 13.36
N ARG A 96 -5.17 -34.36 13.89
CA ARG A 96 -5.91 -34.95 15.01
C ARG A 96 -6.61 -36.25 14.63
N ILE A 97 -7.21 -36.31 13.44
CA ILE A 97 -7.89 -37.51 12.93
C ILE A 97 -6.86 -38.64 12.73
N THR A 98 -5.71 -38.33 12.14
CA THR A 98 -4.64 -39.32 11.91
C THR A 98 -3.99 -39.78 13.21
N ALA A 99 -3.79 -38.90 14.18
CA ALA A 99 -3.24 -39.25 15.50
C ALA A 99 -4.21 -40.05 16.39
N SER A 100 -5.53 -39.97 16.15
CA SER A 100 -6.55 -40.72 16.90
C SER A 100 -6.91 -42.07 16.26
N ALA A 101 -6.41 -42.37 15.06
CA ALA A 101 -6.61 -43.67 14.43
C ALA A 101 -5.82 -44.75 15.20
N PRO A 102 -6.47 -45.83 15.69
CA PRO A 102 -5.76 -46.91 16.35
C PRO A 102 -4.78 -47.55 15.36
N ALA A 103 -3.54 -47.79 15.81
CA ALA A 103 -2.55 -48.51 15.01
C ALA A 103 -3.19 -49.82 14.57
N ARG A 104 -3.46 -49.97 13.26
CA ARG A 104 -3.91 -51.26 12.73
C ARG A 104 -2.82 -52.25 13.07
N THR A 105 -3.11 -53.13 14.01
CA THR A 105 -2.29 -54.30 14.30
C THR A 105 -2.27 -55.08 13.00
N SER A 106 -1.20 -54.95 12.23
CA SER A 106 -0.92 -55.88 11.15
C SER A 106 -0.59 -57.19 11.83
N SER A 107 -1.57 -58.08 11.92
CA SER A 107 -1.35 -59.48 12.25
C SER A 107 -0.56 -60.10 11.09
N LEU A 108 0.75 -59.81 11.05
CA LEU A 108 1.71 -60.53 10.23
C LEU A 108 2.17 -61.73 11.04
N GLY A 109 1.70 -62.91 10.62
CA GLY A 109 2.32 -64.19 10.94
C GLY A 109 1.48 -65.07 11.86
N GLY A 110 1.21 -66.29 11.40
CA GLY A 110 0.74 -67.33 12.31
C GLY A 110 0.24 -68.65 11.73
N ASP A 111 0.20 -68.88 10.42
CA ASP A 111 -0.46 -70.10 9.91
C ASP A 111 0.55 -71.00 9.16
N TYR A 112 1.37 -71.71 9.93
CA TYR A 112 2.01 -72.97 9.53
C TYR A 112 1.29 -74.10 10.27
N GLU A 113 0.56 -74.98 9.56
CA GLU A 113 0.49 -76.45 9.80
C GLU A 113 -0.57 -77.10 8.89
N GLY A 114 -0.20 -78.20 8.24
CA GLY A 114 -1.09 -79.09 7.47
C GLY A 114 -0.44 -79.70 6.24
#